data_AF-A0A4U2MV74-F1
#
_entry.id   AF-A0A4U2MV74-F1
#
_cell.length_a   1.000
_cell.length_b   1.000
_cell.length_c   1.000
_cell.angle_alpha   90.00
_cell.angle_beta   90.00
_cell.angle_gamma   90.00
#
_symmetry.space_group_name_H-M   'P 1'
#
loop_
_entity.id
_entity.type
_entity.pdbx_description
1 polymer ?
#
loop_
_entity_poly.entity_id
_entity_poly.type
_entity_poly.pdbx_seq_one_letter_code
_entity_poly.pdbx_strand_id
1 'polypeptide(L)'
;DSERVMTYRLLRFARGDQTPLTGFDQELFIPPFGSWTTAQLAEDYRAVRQSTITLLRGLPAEAWTRKGTANNLSITVRALAYGIAGHELHHMGVIRNRYLS
;
A
#
# COMPACT_ATOMS: atom_id res chain seq x y z
N ASP A 1 -7.02 2.07 -4.73
CA ASP A 1 -6.80 1.32 -3.47
C ASP A 1 -5.54 0.45 -3.39
N SER A 2 -4.54 0.62 -4.25
CA SER A 2 -3.33 -0.23 -4.27
C SER A 2 -2.58 -0.25 -2.94
N GLU A 3 -2.42 0.90 -2.26
CA GLU A 3 -1.73 0.94 -0.96
C GLU A 3 -2.50 0.15 0.11
N ARG A 4 -3.83 0.21 0.16
CA ARG A 4 -4.63 -0.58 1.10
C ARG A 4 -4.39 -2.08 0.92
N VAL A 5 -4.35 -2.56 -0.33
CA VAL A 5 -4.07 -3.97 -0.64
C VAL A 5 -2.64 -4.35 -0.24
N MET A 6 -1.65 -3.50 -0.56
CA MET A 6 -0.26 -3.74 -0.17
C MET A 6 -0.07 -3.74 1.35
N THR A 7 -0.71 -2.80 2.06
CA THR A 7 -0.68 -2.69 3.52
C THR A 7 -1.39 -3.86 4.19
N TYR A 8 -2.47 -4.39 3.62
CA TYR A 8 -3.12 -5.61 4.10
C TYR A 8 -2.21 -6.84 3.98
N ARG A 9 -1.56 -7.02 2.82
CA ARG A 9 -0.56 -8.09 2.62
C ARG A 9 0.58 -7.96 3.63
N LEU A 10 1.07 -6.73 3.81
CA LEU A 10 2.12 -6.41 4.76
C LEU A 10 1.70 -6.77 6.18
N LEU A 11 0.49 -6.42 6.61
CA LEU A 11 -0.06 -6.79 7.92
C LEU A 11 -0.06 -8.30 8.11
N ARG A 12 -0.64 -9.07 7.17
CA ARG A 12 -0.72 -10.54 7.24
C ARG A 12 0.69 -11.14 7.41
N PHE A 13 1.63 -10.73 6.56
CA PHE A 13 2.99 -11.26 6.57
C PHE A 13 3.75 -10.85 7.82
N ALA A 14 3.56 -9.61 8.29
CA ALA A 14 4.13 -9.12 9.54
C ALA A 14 3.59 -9.85 10.77
N ARG A 15 2.42 -10.48 10.69
CA ARG A 15 1.87 -11.34 11.76
C ARG A 15 2.19 -12.83 11.57
N GLY A 16 3.03 -13.17 10.59
CA GLY A 16 3.48 -14.54 10.35
C GLY A 16 2.46 -15.41 9.61
N ASP A 17 1.38 -14.82 9.10
CA ASP A 17 0.40 -15.56 8.31
C ASP A 17 1.00 -16.02 6.98
N GLN A 18 0.93 -17.32 6.72
CA GLN A 18 1.47 -17.98 5.53
C GLN A 18 0.41 -18.26 4.46
N THR A 19 -0.84 -17.84 4.67
CA THR A 19 -1.91 -17.98 3.67
C THR A 19 -1.50 -17.28 2.37
N PRO A 20 -1.43 -17.98 1.22
CA PRO A 20 -1.14 -17.34 -0.05
C PRO A 20 -2.24 -16.33 -0.42
N LEU A 21 -1.82 -15.13 -0.80
CA LEU A 21 -2.73 -14.05 -1.23
C LEU A 21 -2.73 -13.92 -2.75
N THR A 22 -3.92 -13.91 -3.34
CA THR A 22 -4.07 -13.79 -4.79
C THR A 22 -3.76 -12.38 -5.27
N GLY A 23 -3.60 -12.26 -6.60
CA GLY A 23 -3.71 -10.98 -7.30
C GLY A 23 -5.06 -10.31 -7.06
N PHE A 24 -5.11 -9.04 -7.40
CA PHE A 24 -6.34 -8.27 -7.49
C PHE A 24 -6.35 -7.55 -8.84
N ASP A 25 -7.54 -7.39 -9.39
CA ASP A 25 -7.75 -6.56 -10.58
C ASP A 25 -7.72 -5.09 -10.15
N GLN A 26 -6.79 -4.32 -10.70
CA GLN A 26 -6.62 -2.92 -10.33
C GLN A 26 -7.79 -2.07 -10.83
N GLU A 27 -8.33 -2.35 -12.01
CA GLU A 27 -9.43 -1.60 -12.60
C GLU A 27 -10.71 -1.79 -11.79
N LEU A 28 -10.96 -3.02 -11.32
CA LEU A 28 -12.07 -3.31 -10.41
C LEU A 28 -11.95 -2.57 -9.07
N PHE A 29 -10.73 -2.28 -8.64
CA PHE A 29 -10.42 -1.63 -7.36
C PHE A 29 -10.22 -0.11 -7.51
N ILE A 30 -10.69 0.49 -8.60
CA ILE A 30 -10.82 1.93 -8.75
C ILE A 30 -12.18 2.35 -8.15
N PRO A 31 -12.21 3.07 -7.02
CA PRO A 31 -13.44 3.68 -6.50
C PRO A 31 -14.05 4.65 -7.52
N PRO A 32 -15.36 4.94 -7.44
CA PRO A 32 -16.03 5.90 -8.30
C PRO A 32 -15.65 7.35 -7.93
N PHE A 33 -14.37 7.69 -8.00
CA PHE A 33 -13.80 8.98 -7.62
C PHE A 33 -14.28 10.14 -8.49
N GLY A 34 -14.91 9.86 -9.63
CA GLY A 34 -15.48 10.90 -10.51
C GLY A 34 -16.53 11.79 -9.84
N SER A 35 -17.13 11.34 -8.73
CA SER A 35 -18.08 12.15 -7.94
C SER A 35 -17.47 12.83 -6.71
N TRP A 36 -16.18 12.63 -6.44
CA TRP A 36 -15.52 13.13 -5.24
C TRP A 36 -14.86 14.49 -5.50
N THR A 37 -14.91 15.36 -4.51
CA THR A 37 -14.12 16.59 -4.50
C THR A 37 -12.64 16.28 -4.22
N THR A 38 -11.74 17.17 -4.65
CA THR A 38 -10.31 17.07 -4.32
C THR A 38 -10.06 17.01 -2.81
N ALA A 39 -10.87 17.69 -2.01
CA ALA A 39 -10.78 17.65 -0.55
C ALA A 39 -11.07 16.25 0.02
N GLN A 40 -12.13 15.58 -0.47
CA GLN A 40 -12.46 14.21 -0.08
C GLN A 40 -11.39 13.21 -0.52
N LEU A 41 -10.85 13.37 -1.73
CA LEU A 41 -9.73 12.56 -2.22
C LEU A 41 -8.49 12.72 -1.32
N ALA A 42 -8.15 13.96 -0.96
CA ALA A 42 -7.01 14.25 -0.10
C ALA A 42 -7.21 13.74 1.34
N GLU A 43 -8.45 13.75 1.84
CA GLU A 43 -8.80 13.18 3.15
C GLU A 43 -8.61 11.66 3.17
N ASP A 44 -9.20 10.95 2.21
CA ASP A 44 -9.07 9.49 2.10
C ASP A 44 -7.61 9.07 1.94
N TYR A 45 -6.89 9.74 1.03
CA TYR A 45 -5.47 9.53 0.85
C TYR A 45 -4.68 9.70 2.15
N ARG A 46 -4.91 10.79 2.91
CA ARG A 46 -4.25 11.02 4.21
C ARG A 46 -4.56 9.91 5.21
N ALA A 47 -5.81 9.44 5.26
CA ALA A 47 -6.20 8.35 6.15
C ALA A 47 -5.45 7.04 5.83
N VAL A 48 -5.32 6.67 4.55
CA VAL A 48 -4.54 5.51 4.12
C VAL A 48 -3.08 5.64 4.50
N ARG A 49 -2.46 6.77 4.15
CA ARG A 49 -1.05 7.02 4.45
C ARG A 49 -0.77 6.93 5.94
N GLN A 50 -1.63 7.54 6.76
CA GLN A 50 -1.49 7.51 8.21
C GLN A 50 -1.62 6.08 8.76
N SER A 51 -2.60 5.31 8.29
CA SER A 51 -2.79 3.90 8.67
C SER A 51 -1.57 3.04 8.34
N THR A 52 -1.00 3.20 7.14
CA THR A 52 0.23 2.51 6.74
C THR A 52 1.40 2.88 7.65
N ILE A 53 1.61 4.18 7.91
CA ILE A 53 2.74 4.67 8.72
C ILE A 53 2.63 4.16 10.17
N THR A 54 1.44 4.19 10.77
CA THR A 54 1.25 3.72 12.15
C THR A 54 1.42 2.21 12.26
N LEU A 55 0.95 1.43 11.26
CA LEU A 55 1.22 0.00 11.19
C LEU A 55 2.72 -0.29 11.16
N LEU A 56 3.46 0.35 10.24
CA LEU A 56 4.91 0.15 10.10
C LEU A 56 5.67 0.49 11.38
N ARG A 57 5.30 1.60 12.04
CA ARG A 57 5.91 2.03 13.30
C ARG A 57 5.71 1.03 14.43
N GLY A 58 4.58 0.32 14.43
CA GLY A 58 4.25 -0.70 15.44
C GLY A 58 4.81 -2.09 15.17
N LEU A 59 5.62 -2.28 14.12
CA LEU A 59 6.20 -3.60 13.82
C LEU A 59 7.44 -3.88 14.68
N PRO A 60 7.51 -5.07 15.32
CA PRO A 60 8.73 -5.48 16.02
C PRO A 60 9.84 -5.84 15.02
N ALA A 61 11.10 -5.84 15.47
CA ALA A 61 12.27 -5.97 14.60
C ALA A 61 12.24 -7.24 13.73
N GLU A 62 11.82 -8.37 14.31
CA GLU A 62 11.72 -9.66 13.64
C GLU A 62 10.60 -9.73 12.59
N ALA A 63 9.60 -8.83 12.65
CA ALA A 63 8.53 -8.81 11.65
C ALA A 63 9.06 -8.38 10.27
N TRP A 64 10.08 -7.53 10.21
CA TRP A 64 10.62 -6.99 8.96
C TRP A 64 11.23 -8.05 8.03
N THR A 65 11.72 -9.16 8.58
CA THR A 65 12.30 -10.27 7.81
C THR A 65 11.30 -11.38 7.49
N ARG A 66 10.08 -11.33 8.05
CA ARG A 66 9.01 -12.30 7.74
C ARG A 66 8.66 -12.22 6.26
N LYS A 67 8.29 -13.38 5.72
CA LYS A 67 7.88 -13.58 4.33
C LYS A 67 6.45 -14.07 4.29
N GLY A 68 5.78 -13.75 3.19
CA GLY A 68 4.56 -14.42 2.76
C GLY A 68 4.52 -14.51 1.24
N THR A 69 3.47 -15.13 0.72
CA THR A 69 3.30 -15.34 -0.72
C THR A 69 2.14 -14.49 -1.22
N ALA A 70 2.41 -13.61 -2.18
CA ALA A 70 1.39 -12.86 -2.89
C ALA A 70 1.63 -12.97 -4.40
N ASN A 71 0.58 -13.24 -5.18
CA ASN A 71 0.68 -13.41 -6.64
C ASN A 71 1.72 -14.48 -7.04
N ASN A 72 1.78 -15.58 -6.29
CA ASN A 72 2.78 -16.64 -6.45
C ASN A 72 4.25 -16.20 -6.27
N LEU A 73 4.48 -15.00 -5.72
CA LEU A 73 5.82 -14.49 -5.41
C LEU A 73 6.02 -14.46 -3.89
N SER A 74 7.18 -14.92 -3.43
CA SER A 74 7.61 -14.77 -2.04
C SER A 74 8.15 -13.37 -1.82
N ILE A 75 7.55 -12.63 -0.88
CA ILE A 75 7.89 -11.22 -0.62
C ILE A 75 8.06 -11.02 0.88
N THR A 76 9.07 -10.24 1.28
CA THR A 76 9.28 -9.86 2.67
C THR A 76 8.43 -8.66 3.07
N VAL A 77 8.12 -8.53 4.36
CA VAL A 77 7.49 -7.32 4.94
C VAL A 77 8.29 -6.07 4.59
N ARG A 78 9.62 -6.12 4.71
CA ARG A 78 10.52 -5.02 4.31
C ARG A 78 10.34 -4.65 2.84
N ALA A 79 10.34 -5.63 1.93
CA ALA A 79 10.18 -5.36 0.50
C ALA A 79 8.82 -4.70 0.20
N LEU A 80 7.73 -5.13 0.85
CA LEU A 80 6.42 -4.48 0.71
C LEU A 80 6.44 -3.03 1.21
N ALA A 81 7.07 -2.75 2.35
CA ALA A 81 7.17 -1.40 2.89
C ALA A 81 7.90 -0.44 1.92
N TYR A 82 9.02 -0.88 1.35
CA TYR A 82 9.74 -0.10 0.33
C TYR A 82 8.92 0.04 -0.96
N GLY A 83 8.20 -1.02 -1.38
CA GLY A 83 7.30 -0.96 -2.53
C GLY A 83 6.20 0.09 -2.37
N ILE A 84 5.58 0.15 -1.19
CA ILE A 84 4.56 1.17 -0.87
C ILE A 84 5.17 2.58 -0.94
N ALA A 85 6.33 2.80 -0.32
CA ALA A 85 7.00 4.11 -0.35
C ALA A 85 7.43 4.53 -1.77
N GLY A 86 7.98 3.59 -2.56
CA GLY A 86 8.39 3.86 -3.93
C GLY A 86 7.21 4.16 -4.87
N HIS A 87 6.11 3.42 -4.73
CA HIS A 87 4.86 3.68 -5.44
C HIS A 87 4.34 5.09 -5.16
N GLU A 88 4.35 5.51 -3.90
CA GLU A 88 3.94 6.85 -3.50
C GLU A 88 4.80 7.93 -4.15
N LEU A 89 6.14 7.80 -4.05
CA LEU A 89 7.07 8.76 -4.64
C LEU A 89 6.89 8.89 -6.16
N HIS A 90 6.64 7.76 -6.84
CA HIS A 90 6.35 7.75 -8.27
C HIS A 90 5.13 8.60 -8.61
N HIS A 91 4.00 8.38 -7.94
CA HIS A 91 2.76 9.14 -8.21
C HIS A 91 2.89 10.62 -7.85
N MET A 92 3.56 10.96 -6.76
CA MET A 92 3.87 12.36 -6.43
C MET A 92 4.71 13.03 -7.52
N GLY A 93 5.65 12.30 -8.12
CA GLY A 93 6.40 12.76 -9.29
C GLY A 93 5.48 13.03 -10.49
N VAL A 94 4.55 12.13 -10.79
CA VAL A 94 3.56 12.32 -11.87
C VAL A 94 2.71 13.57 -11.62
N ILE A 95 2.17 13.74 -10.41
CA ILE A 95 1.33 14.90 -10.05
C ILE A 95 2.11 16.20 -10.25
N ARG A 96 3.31 16.28 -9.68
CA ARG A 96 4.17 17.47 -9.80
C ARG A 96 4.49 17.81 -11.24
N ASN A 97 4.90 16.81 -12.03
CA ASN A 97 5.41 17.03 -13.38
C ASN A 97 4.32 17.33 -14.41
N ARG A 98 3.09 16.81 -14.22
CA ARG A 98 2.02 16.90 -15.23
C ARG A 98 0.91 17.89 -14.88
N TYR A 99 0.75 18.26 -13.62
CA TYR A 99 -0.43 19.02 -13.16
C TYR A 99 -0.11 20.23 -12.30
N LEU A 100 1.10 20.34 -11.74
CA LEU A 100 1.51 21.45 -10.87
C LEU A 100 2.78 22.15 -11.37
N SER A 101 3.17 21.87 -12.62
CA SER A 101 4.27 22.50 -13.34
C SER A 101 3.83 23.73 -14.11
#